data_AF-A0A6M5UMN4-F1
#
_entry.id   AF-A0A6M5UMN4-F1
#
_cell.length_a   1.000
_cell.length_b   1.000
_cell.length_c   1.000
_cell.angle_alpha   90.00
_cell.angle_beta   90.00
_cell.angle_gamma   90.00
#
_symmetry.space_group_name_H-M   'P 1'
#
loop_
_entity.id
_entity.type
_entity.pdbx_description
1 polymer ?
#
loop_
_entity_poly.entity_id
_entity_poly.type
_entity_poly.pdbx_seq_one_letter_code
_entity_poly.pdbx_strand_id
1 'polypeptide(L)'
;MSRSTVLLARAAARELRAAECKDEAELWTKQEAKHAAARTQTAALRAAKPLLKLCSECPMVQACETWARLDRYTGIAAGQAWEDGKATPPAWVPGHPPRSLAS
;
A
#
# COMPACT_ATOMS: atom_id res chain seq x y z
N MET A 1 9.12 8.71 18.39
CA MET A 1 7.87 7.94 18.19
C MET A 1 7.22 7.70 19.56
N SER A 2 5.94 8.02 19.73
CA SER A 2 5.28 7.95 21.05
C SER A 2 4.92 6.50 21.43
N ARG A 3 4.78 6.21 22.73
CA ARG A 3 4.34 4.90 23.25
C ARG A 3 2.98 4.50 22.67
N SER A 4 2.08 5.46 22.47
CA SER A 4 0.77 5.24 21.85
C SER A 4 0.89 4.82 20.38
N THR A 5 1.85 5.39 19.64
CA THR A 5 2.12 5.03 18.24
C THR A 5 2.59 3.58 18.09
N VAL A 6 3.47 3.14 18.99
CA VAL A 6 3.97 1.75 19.00
C VAL A 6 2.84 0.75 19.29
N LEU A 7 1.90 1.10 20.17
CA LEU A 7 0.74 0.25 20.46
C LEU A 7 -0.20 0.13 19.25
N LEU A 8 -0.47 1.23 18.55
CA LEU A 8 -1.28 1.22 17.33
C LEU A 8 -0.63 0.39 16.21
N ALA A 9 0.67 0.54 15.98
CA ALA A 9 1.40 -0.26 14.99
C ALA A 9 1.32 -1.76 15.30
N ARG A 10 1.47 -2.13 16.58
CA ARG A 10 1.35 -3.53 17.01
C ARG A 10 -0.07 -4.08 16.92
N ALA A 11 -1.10 -3.27 17.15
CA ALA A 11 -2.49 -3.68 16.98
C ALA A 11 -2.79 -3.94 15.50
N ALA A 12 -2.45 -2.98 14.63
CA ALA A 12 -2.61 -3.11 13.18
C ALA A 12 -1.88 -4.35 12.62
N ALA A 13 -0.62 -4.59 13.02
CA ALA A 13 0.13 -5.75 12.58
C ALA A 13 -0.50 -7.10 13.00
N ARG A 14 -1.27 -7.15 14.11
CA ARG A 14 -1.99 -8.37 14.50
C ARG A 14 -3.23 -8.58 13.64
N GLU A 15 -4.00 -7.53 13.41
CA GLU A 15 -5.22 -7.57 12.57
C GLU A 15 -4.88 -7.99 11.14
N LEU A 16 -3.75 -7.52 10.60
CA LEU A 16 -3.29 -7.86 9.24
C LEU A 16 -3.03 -9.35 9.00
N ARG A 17 -2.90 -10.18 10.05
CA ARG A 17 -2.82 -11.65 9.88
C ARG A 17 -4.09 -12.24 9.28
N ALA A 18 -5.22 -11.55 9.40
CA ALA A 18 -6.50 -11.93 8.82
C ALA A 18 -6.77 -11.26 7.47
N ALA A 19 -5.81 -10.52 6.90
CA ALA A 19 -6.00 -9.87 5.60
C ALA A 19 -6.18 -10.89 4.47
N GLU A 20 -7.01 -10.55 3.48
CA GLU A 20 -7.26 -11.40 2.31
C GLU A 20 -5.98 -11.72 1.51
N CYS A 21 -4.98 -10.84 1.58
CA CYS A 21 -3.72 -11.03 0.87
C CYS A 21 -2.66 -11.86 1.63
N LYS A 22 -2.97 -12.42 2.80
CA LYS A 22 -1.98 -13.07 3.70
C LYS A 22 -1.16 -14.20 3.04
N ASP A 23 -1.73 -14.88 2.05
CA ASP A 23 -1.09 -16.01 1.35
C ASP A 23 -0.59 -15.64 -0.07
N GLU A 24 -0.60 -14.35 -0.43
CA GLU A 24 -0.30 -13.84 -1.77
C GLU A 24 1.09 -13.20 -1.89
N ALA A 25 2.06 -13.64 -1.06
CA ALA A 25 3.38 -13.02 -0.95
C ALA A 25 4.16 -12.95 -2.27
N GLU A 26 4.08 -13.99 -3.11
CA GLU A 26 4.73 -14.02 -4.42
C GLU A 26 4.10 -13.00 -5.38
N LEU A 27 2.77 -12.95 -5.41
CA LEU A 27 2.03 -11.97 -6.21
C LEU A 27 2.39 -10.54 -5.76
N TRP A 28 2.41 -10.29 -4.44
CA TRP A 28 2.75 -8.98 -3.87
C TRP A 28 4.14 -8.54 -4.29
N THR A 29 5.15 -9.37 -4.04
CA THR A 29 6.55 -9.10 -4.37
C THR A 29 6.71 -8.78 -5.85
N LYS A 30 6.09 -9.59 -6.73
CA LYS A 30 6.18 -9.41 -8.18
C LYS A 30 5.54 -8.11 -8.66
N GLN A 31 4.37 -7.76 -8.13
CA GLN A 31 3.65 -6.57 -8.57
C GLN A 31 4.25 -5.29 -8.01
N GLU A 32 4.73 -5.31 -6.76
CA GLU A 32 5.45 -4.16 -6.19
C GLU A 32 6.77 -3.90 -6.91
N ALA A 33 7.52 -4.94 -7.30
CA ALA A 33 8.72 -4.77 -8.12
C ALA A 33 8.39 -4.12 -9.48
N LYS A 34 7.28 -4.51 -10.12
CA LYS A 34 6.82 -3.90 -11.37
C LYS A 34 6.34 -2.46 -11.18
N HIS A 35 5.68 -2.17 -10.06
CA HIS A 35 5.20 -0.84 -9.72
C HIS A 35 6.39 0.10 -9.47
N ALA A 36 7.36 -0.33 -8.67
CA ALA A 36 8.60 0.40 -8.41
C ALA A 36 9.43 0.65 -9.68
N ALA A 37 9.40 -0.27 -10.65
CA ALA A 37 10.11 -0.12 -11.93
C ALA A 37 9.31 0.67 -12.99
N ALA A 38 8.04 0.99 -12.73
CA ALA A 38 7.20 1.70 -13.70
C ALA A 38 7.75 3.11 -13.96
N ARG A 39 7.67 3.54 -15.23
CA ARG A 39 8.08 4.90 -15.66
C ARG A 39 6.90 5.74 -16.15
N THR A 40 5.69 5.17 -16.12
CA THR A 40 4.46 5.83 -16.56
C THR A 40 3.34 5.47 -15.62
N GLN A 41 2.38 6.38 -15.46
CA GLN A 41 1.20 6.16 -14.61
C GLN A 41 0.39 4.95 -15.06
N THR A 42 0.29 4.71 -16.38
CA THR A 42 -0.38 3.54 -16.95
C THR A 42 0.32 2.24 -16.56
N ALA A 43 1.66 2.20 -16.58
CA ALA A 43 2.43 1.03 -16.17
C ALA A 43 2.31 0.78 -14.67
N ALA A 44 2.38 1.85 -13.86
CA ALA A 44 2.20 1.78 -12.40
C ALA A 44 0.80 1.24 -12.06
N LEU A 45 -0.26 1.82 -12.63
CA LEU A 45 -1.63 1.35 -12.40
C LEU A 45 -1.82 -0.10 -12.84
N ARG A 46 -1.24 -0.51 -13.97
CA ARG A 46 -1.30 -1.90 -14.46
C ARG A 46 -0.62 -2.86 -13.48
N ALA A 47 0.51 -2.47 -12.90
CA ALA A 47 1.21 -3.27 -11.89
C ALA A 47 0.42 -3.33 -10.57
N ALA A 48 -0.20 -2.23 -10.14
CA ALA A 48 -1.00 -2.20 -8.91
C ALA A 48 -2.31 -2.99 -9.02
N LYS A 49 -2.95 -3.04 -10.19
CA LYS A 49 -4.31 -3.56 -10.40
C LYS A 49 -4.59 -4.95 -9.76
N PRO A 50 -3.71 -5.96 -9.85
CA PRO A 50 -3.95 -7.25 -9.20
C PRO A 50 -4.05 -7.12 -7.67
N LEU A 51 -3.21 -6.28 -7.06
CA LEU A 51 -3.21 -6.05 -5.61
C LEU A 51 -4.45 -5.25 -5.19
N LEU A 52 -4.83 -4.24 -5.97
CA LEU A 52 -6.02 -3.42 -5.72
C LEU A 52 -7.31 -4.26 -5.67
N LYS A 53 -7.40 -5.32 -6.48
CA LYS A 53 -8.54 -6.24 -6.47
C LYS A 53 -8.67 -6.97 -5.12
N LEU A 54 -7.56 -7.41 -4.54
CA LEU A 54 -7.56 -8.02 -3.21
C LEU A 54 -7.91 -6.98 -2.15
N CYS A 55 -7.41 -5.75 -2.28
CA CYS A 55 -7.74 -4.68 -1.35
C CYS A 55 -9.22 -4.28 -1.38
N SER A 56 -9.91 -4.32 -2.53
CA SER A 56 -11.32 -3.91 -2.62
C SER A 56 -12.28 -4.83 -1.86
N GLU A 57 -11.88 -6.06 -1.59
CA GLU A 57 -12.70 -7.06 -0.89
C GLU A 57 -12.22 -7.28 0.55
N CYS A 58 -11.11 -6.64 0.95
CA CYS A 58 -10.47 -6.90 2.23
C CYS A 58 -11.08 -6.06 3.38
N PRO A 59 -11.60 -6.68 4.45
CA PRO A 59 -12.14 -5.94 5.58
C PRO A 59 -11.06 -5.24 6.42
N MET A 60 -9.78 -5.59 6.23
CA MET A 60 -8.66 -5.07 7.02
C MET A 60 -8.03 -3.79 6.44
N VAL A 61 -8.68 -3.14 5.47
CA VAL A 61 -8.13 -1.95 4.76
C VAL A 61 -7.76 -0.82 5.74
N GLN A 62 -8.57 -0.54 6.75
CA GLN A 62 -8.29 0.53 7.72
C GLN A 62 -7.08 0.22 8.61
N ALA A 63 -6.94 -1.04 9.04
CA ALA A 63 -5.77 -1.50 9.78
C ALA A 63 -4.51 -1.44 8.90
N CYS A 64 -4.63 -1.82 7.63
CA CYS A 64 -3.57 -1.76 6.63
C CYS A 64 -3.10 -0.32 6.38
N GLU A 65 -4.02 0.65 6.30
CA GLU A 65 -3.67 2.07 6.16
C GLU A 65 -2.90 2.58 7.40
N THR A 66 -3.37 2.22 8.59
CA THR A 66 -2.72 2.60 9.84
C THR A 66 -1.30 2.04 9.92
N TRP A 67 -1.14 0.76 9.61
CA TRP A 67 0.17 0.12 9.54
C TRP A 67 1.08 0.81 8.51
N ALA A 68 0.60 1.01 7.27
CA ALA A 68 1.40 1.61 6.21
C ALA A 68 1.91 3.02 6.56
N ARG A 69 1.06 3.83 7.19
CA ARG A 69 1.44 5.16 7.68
C ARG A 69 2.50 5.10 8.78
N LEU A 70 2.29 4.25 9.79
CA LEU A 70 3.16 4.19 10.96
C LEU A 70 4.51 3.55 10.67
N ASP A 71 4.54 2.56 9.78
CA ASP A 71 5.74 1.82 9.37
C ASP A 71 6.53 2.52 8.26
N ARG A 72 6.08 3.71 7.83
CA ARG A 72 6.66 4.46 6.71
C ARG A 72 6.75 3.61 5.43
N TYR A 73 5.70 2.84 5.19
CA TYR A 73 5.67 1.87 4.10
C TYR A 73 5.84 2.52 2.74
N THR A 74 6.51 1.81 1.83
CA THR A 74 6.64 2.16 0.42
C THR A 74 6.26 0.95 -0.42
N GLY A 75 5.26 1.09 -1.28
CA GLY A 75 4.66 -0.04 -2.02
C GLY A 75 3.16 0.12 -2.20
N ILE A 76 2.44 -0.99 -2.34
CA ILE A 76 0.97 -1.02 -2.45
C ILE A 76 0.37 -1.61 -1.18
N ALA A 77 -0.52 -0.87 -0.53
CA ALA A 77 -1.22 -1.28 0.67
C ALA A 77 -2.56 -0.54 0.78
N ALA A 78 -3.56 -1.15 1.41
CA ALA A 78 -4.86 -0.51 1.68
C ALA A 78 -5.53 0.11 0.43
N GLY A 79 -5.38 -0.52 -0.75
CA GLY A 79 -5.98 -0.04 -2.00
C GLY A 79 -5.30 1.19 -2.62
N GLN A 80 -4.11 1.56 -2.16
CA GLN A 80 -3.38 2.73 -2.66
C GLN A 80 -1.87 2.49 -2.71
N ALA A 81 -1.15 3.38 -3.39
CA ALA A 81 0.30 3.38 -3.36
C ALA A 81 0.79 4.23 -2.17
N TRP A 82 1.96 3.90 -1.65
CA TRP A 82 2.58 4.57 -0.52
C TRP A 82 4.03 4.94 -0.84
N GLU A 83 4.43 6.12 -0.40
CA GLU A 83 5.82 6.58 -0.40
C GLU A 83 6.15 7.09 1.00
N ASP A 84 7.05 6.40 1.70
CA ASP A 84 7.51 6.78 3.03
C ASP A 84 6.36 7.03 4.03
N GLY A 85 5.32 6.19 4.00
CA GLY A 85 4.14 6.31 4.86
C GLY A 85 3.14 7.40 4.43
N LYS A 86 3.29 7.94 3.23
CA LYS A 86 2.33 8.89 2.63
C LYS A 86 1.55 8.21 1.52
N ALA A 87 0.23 8.27 1.63
CA ALA A 87 -0.68 7.78 0.61
C ALA A 87 -0.55 8.58 -0.69
N THR A 88 -0.58 7.85 -1.81
CA THR A 88 -0.55 8.39 -3.17
C THR A 88 -1.50 7.59 -4.06
N PRO A 89 -1.92 8.11 -5.23
CA PRO A 89 -2.74 7.35 -6.16
C PRO A 89 -2.04 6.04 -6.57
N PRO A 90 -2.76 4.92 -6.81
CA PRO A 90 -2.14 3.67 -7.25
C PRO A 90 -1.31 3.77 -8.54
N ALA A 91 -1.61 4.78 -9.37
CA ALA A 91 -0.89 5.10 -10.59
C ALA A 91 0.39 5.93 -10.35
N TRP A 92 0.76 6.20 -9.10
CA TRP A 92 1.95 6.97 -8.75
C TRP A 92 3.22 6.27 -9.26
N VAL A 93 4.17 7.09 -9.71
CA VAL A 93 5.46 6.67 -10.26
C VAL A 93 6.55 7.19 -9.34
N PRO A 94 7.50 6.34 -8.90
CA PRO A 94 8.61 6.76 -8.06
C PRO A 94 9.38 7.98 -8.59
N GLY A 95 9.71 8.92 -7.70
CA GLY A 95 10.47 10.12 -8.04
C GLY A 95 9.66 11.23 -8.74
N HIS A 96 8.35 11.03 -8.96
CA HIS A 96 7.45 12.11 -9.38
C HIS A 96 6.60 12.56 -8.19
N PRO A 97 6.44 13.87 -7.95
CA PRO A 97 5.47 14.32 -6.95
C PRO A 97 4.09 13.77 -7.36
N PRO A 98 3.31 13.22 -6.42
CA PRO A 98 1.94 12.84 -6.71
C PRO A 98 1.23 14.11 -7.19
N ARG A 99 0.94 14.20 -8.49
CA ARG A 99 0.02 15.24 -8.98
C ARG A 99 -1.28 14.93 -8.27
N SER A 100 -1.71 15.84 -7.39
CA SER A 100 -3.00 15.72 -6.72
C SER A 100 -4.03 15.34 -7.77
N LEU A 101 -4.76 14.25 -7.55
CA LEU A 101 -6.02 14.05 -8.25
C LEU A 101 -6.81 15.33 -7.94
N ALA A 102 -6.99 16.17 -8.96
CA ALA A 102 -7.73 17.41 -8.83
C ALA A 102 -9.08 17.10 -8.17
N SER A 103 -9.45 18.00 -7.25
CA SER A 103 -10.63 18.02 -6.40
C SER A 103 -11.92 17.56 -7.05
#